data_AF-A0A349P8B1-F1
#
_entry.id   AF-A0A349P8B1-F1
#
_cell.length_a   1.000
_cell.length_b   1.000
_cell.length_c   1.000
_cell.angle_alpha   90.00
_cell.angle_beta   90.00
_cell.angle_gamma   90.00
#
_symmetry.space_group_name_H-M   'P 1'
#
loop_
_entity.id
_entity.type
_entity.pdbx_description
1 polymer ?
#
loop_
_entity_poly.entity_id
_entity_poly.type
_entity_poly.pdbx_seq_one_letter_code
_entity_poly.pdbx_strand_id
1 'polypeptide(L)'
;MKKHLLAIVIVTSFLSVSFAQQNLPLAQLAKSAPGISLPEAPLPSERGAALSHINSVHNTWDPAAPFSYYQKPAKLAAGAGVTLENVRWGRTPADHKSFSWKTVRINPDLIEKVIYGYKTFGTGHTLLIFVFKEGGVTDSRGATARVLTFGAEAWAREPYGYTLSHAFEGRYPLIWSATTFESYADYVVGFTKMEIFFRNMNISRAQTLRLFELLMARIDETNRNHEVYNMLSNSCTNNNVGLVNQVLLKNQRIPLESSGMINPSAAIPVLAVKQYEKMGVLRPEIFRVGLDNYKHFDILKI
;
A
#
# COMPACT_ATOMS: atom_id res chain seq x y z
N MET A 1 -56.79 -42.53 26.12
CA MET A 1 -57.19 -41.30 25.40
C MET A 1 -55.94 -40.53 25.00
N LYS A 2 -55.84 -40.24 23.69
CA LYS A 2 -54.98 -39.27 22.98
C LYS A 2 -53.44 -39.39 23.03
N LYS A 3 -52.94 -39.61 21.80
CA LYS A 3 -51.57 -39.50 21.27
C LYS A 3 -51.10 -38.02 21.22
N HIS A 4 -49.84 -37.83 20.77
CA HIS A 4 -49.20 -36.61 20.25
C HIS A 4 -48.34 -35.86 21.29
N LEU A 5 -47.15 -35.33 21.02
CA LEU A 5 -46.29 -35.29 19.83
C LEU A 5 -44.85 -34.95 20.29
N LEU A 6 -43.89 -35.37 19.47
CA LEU A 6 -42.46 -35.04 19.49
C LEU A 6 -42.20 -33.53 19.36
N ALA A 7 -41.21 -32.98 20.07
CA ALA A 7 -40.51 -31.74 19.67
C ALA A 7 -39.10 -31.70 20.26
N ILE A 8 -38.15 -32.28 19.53
CA ILE A 8 -36.72 -31.98 19.66
C ILE A 8 -36.50 -30.65 18.92
N VAL A 9 -36.14 -29.59 19.65
CA VAL A 9 -35.70 -28.33 19.04
C VAL A 9 -34.20 -28.41 18.86
N ILE A 10 -33.77 -28.80 17.66
CA ILE A 10 -32.41 -28.55 17.17
C ILE A 10 -32.38 -27.08 16.73
N VAL A 11 -31.62 -26.26 17.44
CA VAL A 11 -31.28 -24.90 17.02
C VAL A 11 -30.16 -25.00 15.99
N THR A 12 -30.53 -25.25 14.73
CA THR A 12 -29.67 -24.92 13.58
C THR A 12 -29.85 -23.44 13.27
N SER A 13 -29.08 -22.60 13.95
CA SER A 13 -28.88 -21.23 13.50
C SER A 13 -28.01 -21.28 12.25
N PHE A 14 -28.67 -21.21 11.09
CA PHE A 14 -28.02 -20.82 9.85
C PHE A 14 -27.39 -19.44 10.05
N LEU A 15 -26.06 -19.41 10.21
CA LEU A 15 -25.26 -18.25 9.81
C LEU A 15 -25.33 -18.18 8.28
N SER A 16 -26.43 -17.67 7.75
CA SER A 16 -26.46 -17.09 6.42
C SER A 16 -25.69 -15.77 6.48
N VAL A 17 -24.36 -15.88 6.49
CA VAL A 17 -23.49 -14.76 6.14
C VAL A 17 -23.81 -14.46 4.69
N SER A 18 -24.45 -13.32 4.45
CA SER A 18 -24.76 -12.83 3.12
C SER A 18 -23.43 -12.60 2.37
N PHE A 19 -23.03 -13.57 1.55
CA PHE A 19 -21.95 -13.45 0.56
C PHE A 19 -22.33 -12.56 -0.64
N ALA A 20 -23.47 -11.88 -0.59
CA ALA A 20 -24.04 -11.15 -1.71
C ALA A 20 -23.77 -9.63 -1.63
N GLN A 21 -22.50 -9.21 -1.72
CA GLN A 21 -22.16 -7.84 -2.18
C GLN A 21 -20.68 -7.61 -2.57
N GLN A 22 -19.92 -8.67 -2.90
CA GLN A 22 -18.48 -8.56 -3.21
C GLN A 22 -18.10 -8.05 -4.63
N ASN A 23 -19.05 -7.67 -5.49
CA ASN A 23 -18.80 -7.77 -6.95
C ASN A 23 -19.11 -6.53 -7.81
N LEU A 24 -18.58 -5.33 -7.53
CA LEU A 24 -18.71 -4.24 -8.52
C LEU A 24 -17.38 -3.65 -9.02
N PRO A 25 -16.43 -3.19 -8.19
CA PRO A 25 -15.16 -2.68 -8.72
C PRO A 25 -14.13 -3.79 -9.02
N LEU A 26 -14.00 -4.78 -8.12
CA LEU A 26 -12.96 -5.82 -8.20
C LEU A 26 -13.26 -6.90 -9.26
N ALA A 27 -14.53 -7.24 -9.45
CA ALA A 27 -14.97 -8.22 -10.44
C ALA A 27 -14.75 -7.75 -11.89
N GLN A 28 -14.61 -6.45 -12.12
CA GLN A 28 -14.30 -5.88 -13.44
C GLN A 28 -12.80 -6.01 -13.77
N LEU A 29 -11.93 -5.94 -12.76
CA LEU A 29 -10.50 -6.21 -12.90
C LEU A 29 -10.20 -7.71 -13.13
N ALA A 30 -10.97 -8.60 -12.51
CA ALA A 30 -10.79 -10.05 -12.65
C ALA A 30 -11.13 -10.63 -14.04
N LYS A 31 -11.71 -9.83 -14.96
CA LYS A 31 -12.04 -10.29 -16.33
C LYS A 31 -10.80 -10.63 -17.19
N SER A 32 -9.59 -10.29 -16.74
CA SER A 32 -8.34 -10.51 -17.46
C SER A 32 -7.62 -11.85 -17.18
N ALA A 33 -8.09 -12.69 -16.25
CA ALA A 33 -7.41 -13.96 -15.95
C ALA A 33 -8.39 -15.06 -15.45
N PRO A 34 -8.58 -16.18 -16.19
CA PRO A 34 -9.40 -17.28 -15.70
C PRO A 34 -8.67 -18.08 -14.61
N GLY A 35 -9.35 -18.32 -13.47
CA GLY A 35 -9.07 -19.49 -12.63
C GLY A 35 -8.12 -19.33 -11.44
N ILE A 36 -8.11 -18.19 -10.72
CA ILE A 36 -7.29 -18.07 -9.49
C ILE A 36 -8.13 -17.48 -8.35
N SER A 37 -8.32 -18.26 -7.27
CA SER A 37 -8.94 -17.77 -6.03
C SER A 37 -8.01 -16.79 -5.33
N LEU A 38 -8.55 -15.67 -4.87
CA LEU A 38 -7.88 -14.81 -3.90
C LEU A 38 -7.72 -15.61 -2.59
N PRO A 39 -6.50 -15.89 -2.10
CA PRO A 39 -6.37 -16.33 -0.73
C PRO A 39 -6.81 -15.16 0.16
N GLU A 40 -7.71 -15.42 1.11
CA GLU A 40 -7.93 -14.50 2.22
C GLU A 40 -6.57 -14.27 2.88
N ALA A 41 -6.11 -13.00 2.89
CA ALA A 41 -4.99 -12.65 3.73
C ALA A 41 -5.39 -13.04 5.16
N PRO A 42 -4.55 -13.78 5.91
CA PRO A 42 -4.87 -14.04 7.30
C PRO A 42 -5.00 -12.68 7.98
N LEU A 43 -6.23 -12.35 8.40
CA LEU A 43 -6.44 -11.28 9.35
C LEU A 43 -5.54 -11.61 10.55
N PRO A 44 -4.76 -10.65 11.06
CA PRO A 44 -3.99 -10.89 12.27
C PRO A 44 -4.97 -11.20 13.40
N SER A 45 -5.14 -12.51 13.67
CA SER A 45 -5.83 -12.99 14.84
C SER A 45 -4.99 -12.56 16.03
N GLU A 46 -5.56 -11.69 16.86
CA GLU A 46 -5.20 -11.47 18.26
C GLU A 46 -3.70 -11.63 18.58
N ARG A 47 -2.88 -10.65 18.18
CA ARG A 47 -1.53 -10.49 18.77
C ARG A 47 -1.33 -9.04 19.21
N GLY A 48 -2.10 -8.69 20.24
CA GLY A 48 -1.91 -7.49 21.05
C GLY A 48 -1.61 -7.89 22.49
N ALA A 49 -0.47 -8.52 22.74
CA ALA A 49 0.07 -8.65 24.09
C ALA A 49 1.60 -8.71 24.05
N ALA A 50 2.21 -7.94 24.95
CA ALA A 50 3.63 -7.77 25.22
C ALA A 50 4.40 -6.82 24.28
N LEU A 51 4.57 -5.58 24.75
CA LEU A 51 5.87 -4.98 25.10
C LEU A 51 5.61 -3.72 25.95
N SER A 52 5.37 -3.92 27.25
CA SER A 52 5.54 -2.86 28.25
C SER A 52 7.04 -2.73 28.54
N HIS A 53 7.51 -1.49 28.69
CA HIS A 53 8.87 -1.05 29.05
C HIS A 53 9.71 -0.45 27.92
N ILE A 54 9.27 0.72 27.43
CA ILE A 54 10.18 1.80 27.04
C ILE A 54 9.72 3.08 27.74
N ASN A 55 10.17 3.25 28.99
CA ASN A 55 10.05 4.52 29.70
C ASN A 55 11.21 5.41 29.24
N SER A 56 10.90 6.46 28.46
CA SER A 56 11.48 7.82 28.52
C SER A 56 11.46 8.56 27.16
N VAL A 57 10.29 8.67 26.51
CA VAL A 57 9.98 9.87 25.71
C VAL A 57 8.53 10.23 26.00
N HIS A 58 8.36 11.25 26.83
CA HIS A 58 7.06 11.72 27.33
C HIS A 58 6.02 11.96 26.21
N ASN A 59 4.80 11.43 26.41
CA ASN A 59 3.49 11.98 26.02
C ASN A 59 3.40 12.93 24.81
N THR A 60 3.80 12.49 23.61
CA THR A 60 3.52 13.22 22.35
C THR A 60 2.39 12.61 21.52
N TRP A 61 1.80 11.50 21.98
CA TRP A 61 0.60 10.95 21.34
C TRP A 61 -0.64 11.69 21.80
N ASP A 62 -1.07 12.66 21.01
CA ASP A 62 -2.39 13.27 21.15
C ASP A 62 -3.35 12.59 20.16
N PRO A 63 -4.30 11.76 20.62
CA PRO A 63 -5.30 11.14 19.74
C PRO A 63 -6.28 12.15 19.14
N ALA A 64 -6.39 13.35 19.71
CA ALA A 64 -7.23 14.44 19.20
C ALA A 64 -6.50 15.32 18.18
N ALA A 65 -5.17 15.26 18.11
CA ALA A 65 -4.39 16.01 17.14
C ALA A 65 -4.76 15.65 15.70
N PRO A 66 -4.78 16.61 14.76
CA PRO A 66 -5.12 16.35 13.38
C PRO A 66 -4.09 15.43 12.73
N PHE A 67 -4.55 14.60 11.78
CA PHE A 67 -3.64 13.82 10.96
C PHE A 67 -2.78 14.68 10.04
N SER A 68 -1.61 14.16 9.66
CA SER A 68 -0.66 14.83 8.77
C SER A 68 -1.27 15.24 7.44
N TYR A 69 -1.12 16.53 7.11
CA TYR A 69 -1.78 17.15 5.95
C TYR A 69 -1.29 16.64 4.60
N TYR A 70 -0.08 16.10 4.55
CA TYR A 70 0.48 15.50 3.34
C TYR A 70 0.03 14.04 3.13
N GLN A 71 -0.69 13.46 4.09
CA GLN A 71 -1.19 12.08 4.06
C GLN A 71 -2.71 12.07 3.97
N LYS A 72 -3.24 11.27 3.05
CA LYS A 72 -4.68 11.03 2.96
C LYS A 72 -4.89 9.61 2.43
N PRO A 73 -5.76 8.80 3.04
CA PRO A 73 -6.04 7.46 2.56
C PRO A 73 -6.61 7.53 1.14
N ALA A 74 -5.95 6.87 0.20
CA ALA A 74 -6.49 6.61 -1.12
C ALA A 74 -7.76 5.76 -0.97
N LYS A 75 -8.79 6.04 -1.77
CA LYS A 75 -10.08 5.34 -1.69
C LYS A 75 -10.58 4.99 -3.08
N LEU A 76 -11.05 3.75 -3.26
CA LEU A 76 -11.73 3.38 -4.49
C LEU A 76 -13.13 4.00 -4.48
N ALA A 77 -13.47 4.72 -5.55
CA ALA A 77 -14.83 5.20 -5.76
C ALA A 77 -15.70 4.07 -6.34
N ALA A 78 -16.98 4.06 -5.98
CA ALA A 78 -17.95 3.18 -6.59
C ALA A 78 -18.22 3.61 -8.05
N GLY A 79 -18.31 2.64 -8.96
CA GLY A 79 -18.61 2.91 -10.36
C GLY A 79 -18.01 1.88 -11.33
N ALA A 80 -18.14 2.15 -12.62
CA ALA A 80 -17.49 1.38 -13.67
C ALA A 80 -16.03 1.82 -13.86
N GLY A 81 -15.11 0.86 -13.92
CA GLY A 81 -13.68 1.09 -14.06
C GLY A 81 -12.97 1.47 -12.75
N VAL A 82 -11.67 1.73 -12.82
CA VAL A 82 -10.86 2.09 -11.64
C VAL A 82 -10.87 3.60 -11.45
N THR A 83 -11.56 4.06 -10.41
CA THR A 83 -11.53 5.47 -9.97
C THR A 83 -10.97 5.54 -8.57
N LEU A 84 -9.94 6.36 -8.38
CA LEU A 84 -9.24 6.52 -7.12
C LEU A 84 -9.38 7.96 -6.62
N GLU A 85 -9.92 8.12 -5.42
CA GLU A 85 -10.01 9.38 -4.72
C GLU A 85 -8.75 9.62 -3.87
N ASN A 86 -8.57 10.88 -3.45
CA ASN A 86 -7.48 11.29 -2.58
C ASN A 86 -6.10 11.03 -3.16
N VAL A 87 -5.93 11.19 -4.47
CA VAL A 87 -4.60 11.17 -5.10
C VAL A 87 -3.95 12.54 -4.92
N ARG A 88 -2.78 12.57 -4.26
CA ARG A 88 -2.01 13.81 -4.09
C ARG A 88 -1.42 14.24 -5.42
N TRP A 89 -1.66 15.48 -5.78
CA TRP A 89 -1.35 16.02 -7.11
C TRP A 89 -0.66 17.37 -7.02
N GLY A 90 0.28 17.62 -7.93
CA GLY A 90 1.00 18.88 -8.03
C GLY A 90 2.12 19.01 -7.00
N ARG A 91 2.65 20.23 -6.84
CA ARG A 91 3.79 20.52 -5.96
C ARG A 91 3.37 20.61 -4.48
N THR A 92 4.35 20.44 -3.62
CA THR A 92 4.26 20.72 -2.18
C THR A 92 3.89 22.19 -1.99
N PRO A 93 2.81 22.50 -1.27
CA PRO A 93 2.42 23.89 -1.01
C PRO A 93 3.40 24.54 -0.03
N ALA A 94 3.54 25.86 -0.12
CA ALA A 94 4.44 26.64 0.73
C ALA A 94 4.05 26.59 2.22
N ASP A 95 2.78 26.39 2.53
CA ASP A 95 2.27 26.26 3.89
C ASP A 95 2.41 24.84 4.47
N HIS A 96 2.84 23.88 3.63
CA HIS A 96 2.93 22.45 3.95
C HIS A 96 1.61 21.82 4.47
N LYS A 97 0.47 22.44 4.16
CA LYS A 97 -0.86 22.01 4.63
C LYS A 97 -1.89 21.93 3.52
N SER A 98 -1.90 22.88 2.57
CA SER A 98 -2.92 22.97 1.52
C SER A 98 -2.63 22.07 0.31
N PHE A 99 -2.34 20.78 0.55
CA PHE A 99 -2.05 19.84 -0.55
C PHE A 99 -3.26 19.67 -1.47
N SER A 100 -3.01 19.55 -2.78
CA SER A 100 -4.05 19.32 -3.76
C SER A 100 -4.36 17.82 -3.86
N TRP A 101 -5.61 17.45 -3.55
CA TRP A 101 -6.12 16.09 -3.62
C TRP A 101 -7.10 15.96 -4.78
N LYS A 102 -6.93 14.95 -5.63
CA LYS A 102 -7.75 14.71 -6.82
C LYS A 102 -8.43 13.36 -6.79
N THR A 103 -9.57 13.28 -7.47
CA THR A 103 -10.14 12.03 -7.95
C THR A 103 -9.64 11.79 -9.36
N VAL A 104 -9.10 10.61 -9.61
CA VAL A 104 -8.50 10.22 -10.88
C VAL A 104 -9.17 8.96 -11.41
N ARG A 105 -9.36 8.90 -12.72
CA ARG A 105 -9.70 7.68 -13.45
C ARG A 105 -8.41 7.03 -13.92
N ILE A 106 -8.31 5.72 -13.72
CA ILE A 106 -7.14 4.92 -14.09
C ILE A 106 -7.58 3.88 -15.11
N ASN A 107 -6.85 3.79 -16.21
CA ASN A 107 -6.97 2.71 -17.18
C ASN A 107 -5.81 1.72 -16.99
N PRO A 108 -6.04 0.54 -16.36
CA PRO A 108 -4.99 -0.45 -16.11
C PRO A 108 -4.34 -1.00 -17.39
N ASP A 109 -5.08 -1.05 -18.49
CA ASP A 109 -4.58 -1.56 -19.78
C ASP A 109 -3.45 -0.70 -20.35
N LEU A 110 -3.38 0.56 -19.91
CA LEU A 110 -2.34 1.51 -20.29
C LEU A 110 -1.12 1.50 -19.36
N ILE A 111 -1.10 0.65 -18.31
CA ILE A 111 0.13 0.42 -17.53
C ILE A 111 1.23 -0.14 -18.46
N GLU A 112 2.45 0.37 -18.36
CA GLU A 112 3.59 -0.11 -19.14
C GLU A 112 4.47 -1.03 -18.30
N LYS A 113 4.74 -0.59 -17.07
CA LYS A 113 5.65 -1.27 -16.14
C LYS A 113 5.35 -0.85 -14.71
N VAL A 114 5.91 -1.63 -13.78
CA VAL A 114 5.97 -1.29 -12.36
C VAL A 114 7.42 -1.20 -11.92
N ILE A 115 7.70 -0.23 -11.07
CA ILE A 115 9.01 0.06 -10.50
C ILE A 115 8.90 -0.10 -8.99
N TYR A 116 9.91 -0.72 -8.38
CA TYR A 116 10.02 -0.84 -6.94
C TYR A 116 10.88 0.31 -6.41
N GLY A 117 10.28 1.21 -5.64
CA GLY A 117 10.98 2.33 -5.02
C GLY A 117 11.25 2.07 -3.55
N TYR A 118 12.33 2.66 -3.03
CA TYR A 118 12.67 2.57 -1.62
C TYR A 118 13.45 3.79 -1.13
N LYS A 119 13.34 4.05 0.17
CA LYS A 119 14.12 5.03 0.93
C LYS A 119 14.92 4.28 1.99
N THR A 120 16.18 4.64 2.19
CA THR A 120 17.10 3.95 3.11
C THR A 120 17.41 4.73 4.39
N PHE A 121 17.03 6.01 4.47
CA PHE A 121 17.25 6.84 5.65
C PHE A 121 16.06 6.79 6.62
N GLY A 122 16.33 6.87 7.93
CA GLY A 122 15.31 6.75 8.98
C GLY A 122 14.78 5.32 9.13
N THR A 123 13.46 5.15 9.19
CA THR A 123 12.81 3.82 9.27
C THR A 123 12.81 3.05 7.96
N GLY A 124 13.32 3.68 6.90
CA GLY A 124 13.15 3.22 5.54
C GLY A 124 11.67 3.21 5.10
N HIS A 125 11.46 3.09 3.80
CA HIS A 125 10.12 2.99 3.21
C HIS A 125 10.21 2.31 1.87
N THR A 126 9.20 1.54 1.49
CA THR A 126 9.08 1.00 0.13
C THR A 126 7.79 1.48 -0.51
N LEU A 127 7.79 1.54 -1.84
CA LEU A 127 6.69 2.03 -2.65
C LEU A 127 6.62 1.24 -3.97
N LEU A 128 5.40 1.08 -4.48
CA LEU A 128 5.15 0.59 -5.83
C LEU A 128 4.82 1.78 -6.73
N ILE A 129 5.51 1.88 -7.86
CA ILE A 129 5.30 2.95 -8.83
C ILE A 129 4.84 2.35 -10.14
N PHE A 130 3.65 2.73 -10.60
CA PHE A 130 3.11 2.29 -11.88
C PHE A 130 3.30 3.38 -12.93
N VAL A 131 3.93 3.01 -14.03
CA VAL A 131 4.13 3.87 -15.20
C VAL A 131 3.07 3.53 -16.24
N PHE A 132 2.47 4.54 -16.83
CA PHE A 132 1.37 4.46 -17.77
C PHE A 132 1.73 5.15 -19.09
N LYS A 133 1.14 4.64 -20.17
CA LYS A 133 1.01 5.39 -21.42
C LYS A 133 0.15 6.64 -21.20
N GLU A 134 0.26 7.58 -22.13
CA GLU A 134 -0.60 8.76 -22.15
C GLU A 134 -2.09 8.37 -22.10
N GLY A 135 -2.88 9.13 -21.34
CA GLY A 135 -4.29 8.84 -21.07
C GLY A 135 -4.54 7.76 -20.00
N GLY A 136 -3.50 7.10 -19.48
CA GLY A 136 -3.64 6.05 -18.45
C GLY A 136 -4.16 6.56 -17.11
N VAL A 137 -3.88 7.80 -16.74
CA VAL A 137 -4.38 8.45 -15.52
C VAL A 137 -4.87 9.84 -15.85
N THR A 138 -6.13 10.13 -15.55
CA THR A 138 -6.77 11.41 -15.84
C THR A 138 -7.56 11.92 -14.64
N ASP A 139 -7.37 13.17 -14.23
CA ASP A 139 -8.15 13.80 -13.16
C ASP A 139 -9.56 14.21 -13.64
N SER A 140 -10.43 14.58 -12.70
CA SER A 140 -11.78 15.08 -13.01
C SER A 140 -11.87 16.28 -13.96
N ARG A 141 -10.76 17.00 -14.20
CA ARG A 141 -10.67 18.19 -15.06
C ARG A 141 -9.95 17.90 -16.38
N GLY A 142 -9.61 16.65 -16.66
CA GLY A 142 -8.91 16.23 -17.88
C GLY A 142 -7.39 16.34 -17.81
N ALA A 143 -6.80 16.73 -16.67
CA ALA A 143 -5.35 16.74 -16.53
C ALA A 143 -4.82 15.30 -16.42
N THR A 144 -3.76 14.99 -17.16
CA THR A 144 -3.20 13.63 -17.22
C THR A 144 -1.92 13.50 -16.40
N ALA A 145 -1.69 12.31 -15.86
CA ALA A 145 -0.39 11.91 -15.30
C ALA A 145 0.03 10.58 -15.94
N ARG A 146 1.35 10.34 -16.00
CA ARG A 146 1.90 9.09 -16.51
C ARG A 146 2.45 8.17 -15.43
N VAL A 147 2.56 8.64 -14.19
CA VAL A 147 3.14 7.85 -13.11
C VAL A 147 2.40 8.07 -11.80
N LEU A 148 1.96 6.97 -11.20
CA LEU A 148 1.39 6.95 -9.85
C LEU A 148 2.29 6.19 -8.91
N THR A 149 2.47 6.75 -7.71
CA THR A 149 3.21 6.17 -6.61
C THR A 149 2.25 5.73 -5.52
N PHE A 150 2.47 4.54 -4.97
CA PHE A 150 1.68 3.97 -3.89
C PHE A 150 2.58 3.50 -2.75
N GLY A 151 2.26 3.91 -1.53
CA GLY A 151 2.97 3.52 -0.32
C GLY A 151 2.00 3.28 0.84
N ALA A 152 2.16 2.14 1.52
CA ALA A 152 1.51 1.90 2.80
C ALA A 152 2.21 2.76 3.87
N GLU A 153 1.49 3.61 4.57
CA GLU A 153 2.05 4.58 5.51
C GLU A 153 1.35 4.50 6.87
N ALA A 154 2.12 4.78 7.92
CA ALA A 154 1.57 5.15 9.21
C ALA A 154 0.94 6.53 9.09
N TRP A 155 -0.37 6.65 9.33
CA TRP A 155 -1.05 7.95 9.29
C TRP A 155 -0.73 8.74 10.55
N ALA A 156 0.32 9.54 10.46
CA ALA A 156 0.88 10.30 11.56
C ALA A 156 -0.01 11.50 11.91
N ARG A 157 0.22 12.09 13.08
CA ARG A 157 -0.52 13.25 13.59
C ARG A 157 0.41 14.45 13.78
N GLU A 158 -0.12 15.64 13.53
CA GLU A 158 0.62 16.90 13.67
C GLU A 158 0.56 17.44 15.10
N PRO A 159 1.55 18.23 15.55
CA PRO A 159 2.79 18.59 14.86
C PRO A 159 3.91 17.57 15.06
N TYR A 160 3.67 16.52 15.85
CA TYR A 160 4.72 15.62 16.33
C TYR A 160 5.16 14.60 15.28
N GLY A 161 4.32 14.32 14.28
CA GLY A 161 4.63 13.45 13.16
C GLY A 161 4.77 11.98 13.55
N TYR A 162 5.66 11.29 12.83
CA TYR A 162 5.92 9.86 13.03
C TYR A 162 6.98 9.64 14.12
N THR A 163 6.72 8.66 14.98
CA THR A 163 7.67 8.15 15.97
C THR A 163 7.71 6.63 15.94
N LEU A 164 8.93 6.09 16.10
CA LEU A 164 9.18 4.65 16.07
C LEU A 164 8.41 3.88 17.15
N SER A 165 8.42 4.37 18.40
CA SER A 165 7.73 3.72 19.52
C SER A 165 6.24 3.51 19.24
N HIS A 166 5.55 4.55 18.79
CA HIS A 166 4.13 4.48 18.44
C HIS A 166 3.86 3.52 17.27
N ALA A 167 4.80 3.36 16.34
CA ALA A 167 4.68 2.42 15.23
C ALA A 167 4.92 0.97 15.66
N PHE A 168 5.78 0.72 16.67
CA PHE A 168 5.90 -0.60 17.29
C PHE A 168 4.65 -0.95 18.11
N GLU A 169 4.05 0.03 18.77
CA GLU A 169 2.85 -0.13 19.59
C GLU A 169 1.54 -0.18 18.79
N GLY A 170 1.59 0.02 17.47
CA GLY A 170 0.38 0.00 16.64
C GLY A 170 -0.56 1.17 16.91
N ARG A 171 -0.04 2.38 17.14
CA ARG A 171 -0.89 3.56 17.39
C ARG A 171 -1.39 4.26 16.13
N TYR A 172 -0.69 4.08 15.01
CA TYR A 172 -1.04 4.73 13.76
C TYR A 172 -2.04 3.89 12.96
N PRO A 173 -3.11 4.48 12.41
CA PRO A 173 -3.84 3.84 11.33
C PRO A 173 -2.89 3.53 10.17
N LEU A 174 -3.04 2.36 9.56
CA LEU A 174 -2.44 2.07 8.27
C LEU A 174 -3.28 2.74 7.19
N ILE A 175 -2.62 3.48 6.31
CA ILE A 175 -3.25 4.00 5.10
C ILE A 175 -2.42 3.61 3.88
N TRP A 176 -3.04 3.62 2.72
CA TRP A 176 -2.31 3.68 1.46
C TRP A 176 -2.36 5.10 0.93
N SER A 177 -1.18 5.70 0.78
CA SER A 177 -1.01 6.98 0.11
C SER A 177 -0.88 6.74 -1.39
N ALA A 178 -1.61 7.52 -2.19
CA ALA A 178 -1.50 7.53 -3.64
C ALA A 178 -1.17 8.94 -4.12
N THR A 179 -0.17 9.07 -4.97
CA THR A 179 0.28 10.38 -5.47
C THR A 179 0.71 10.29 -6.93
N THR A 180 0.77 11.43 -7.64
CA THR A 180 1.62 11.47 -8.84
C THR A 180 3.09 11.37 -8.43
N PHE A 181 3.96 10.94 -9.35
CA PHE A 181 5.38 10.87 -9.08
C PHE A 181 5.98 12.24 -8.74
N GLU A 182 5.58 13.28 -9.47
CA GLU A 182 6.07 14.64 -9.29
C GLU A 182 5.71 15.17 -7.90
N SER A 183 4.49 14.89 -7.43
CA SER A 183 4.04 15.26 -6.08
C SER A 183 4.77 14.48 -4.99
N TYR A 184 5.09 13.21 -5.23
CA TYR A 184 5.88 12.41 -4.30
C TYR A 184 7.32 12.93 -4.21
N ALA A 185 7.97 13.07 -5.36
CA ALA A 185 9.37 13.47 -5.46
C ALA A 185 9.59 14.88 -4.92
N ASP A 186 8.71 15.83 -5.24
CA ASP A 186 8.82 17.20 -4.72
C ASP A 186 8.67 17.24 -3.19
N TYR A 187 7.74 16.48 -2.61
CA TYR A 187 7.62 16.39 -1.16
C TYR A 187 8.83 15.72 -0.52
N VAL A 188 9.22 14.54 -1.01
CA VAL A 188 10.28 13.73 -0.38
C VAL A 188 11.65 14.40 -0.57
N VAL A 189 11.98 14.76 -1.80
CA VAL A 189 13.30 15.33 -2.13
C VAL A 189 13.33 16.82 -1.84
N GLY A 190 12.33 17.56 -2.34
CA GLY A 190 12.29 19.01 -2.26
C GLY A 190 12.03 19.52 -0.83
N PHE A 191 11.10 18.93 -0.09
CA PHE A 191 10.76 19.35 1.26
C PHE A 191 11.50 18.55 2.34
N THR A 192 11.35 17.22 2.37
CA THR A 192 11.96 16.39 3.43
C THR A 192 13.45 16.12 3.24
N LYS A 193 14.03 16.56 2.11
CA LYS A 193 15.47 16.43 1.78
C LYS A 193 15.97 14.99 1.78
N MET A 194 15.08 14.04 1.48
CA MET A 194 15.40 12.62 1.41
C MET A 194 15.64 12.17 -0.03
N GLU A 195 16.47 11.14 -0.20
CA GLU A 195 16.67 10.47 -1.48
C GLU A 195 15.66 9.34 -1.69
N ILE A 196 15.35 9.06 -2.95
CA ILE A 196 14.56 7.89 -3.35
C ILE A 196 15.39 7.07 -4.33
N PHE A 197 15.40 5.76 -4.12
CA PHE A 197 16.04 4.79 -4.98
C PHE A 197 14.98 3.97 -5.71
N PHE A 198 15.26 3.59 -6.95
CA PHE A 198 14.35 2.83 -7.79
C PHE A 198 15.08 1.67 -8.42
N ARG A 199 14.35 0.56 -8.56
CA ARG A 199 14.75 -0.59 -9.37
C ARG A 199 13.58 -1.04 -10.22
N ASN A 200 13.87 -1.35 -11.47
CA ASN A 200 12.89 -1.96 -12.36
C ASN A 200 12.54 -3.36 -11.89
N MET A 201 11.24 -3.68 -11.93
CA MET A 201 10.79 -5.05 -11.70
C MET A 201 10.92 -5.87 -12.98
N ASN A 202 11.48 -7.07 -12.87
CA ASN A 202 11.59 -8.04 -13.93
C ASN A 202 10.42 -9.04 -13.85
N ILE A 203 9.20 -8.52 -14.07
CA ILE A 203 7.96 -9.31 -14.09
C ILE A 203 7.22 -9.07 -15.41
N SER A 204 6.40 -10.03 -15.82
CA SER A 204 5.60 -9.95 -17.04
C SER A 204 4.54 -8.85 -16.97
N ARG A 205 3.99 -8.49 -18.14
CA ARG A 205 2.82 -7.60 -18.25
C ARG A 205 1.63 -8.11 -17.44
N ALA A 206 1.34 -9.41 -17.51
CA ALA A 206 0.25 -10.04 -16.76
C ALA A 206 0.46 -9.94 -15.25
N GLN A 207 1.68 -10.19 -14.76
CA GLN A 207 2.02 -10.01 -13.35
C GLN A 207 1.95 -8.54 -12.92
N THR A 208 2.34 -7.61 -13.78
CA THR A 208 2.22 -6.15 -13.52
C THR A 208 0.78 -5.73 -13.34
N LEU A 209 -0.11 -6.15 -14.25
CA LEU A 209 -1.55 -5.90 -14.15
C LEU A 209 -2.11 -6.51 -12.87
N ARG A 210 -1.80 -7.77 -12.61
CA ARG A 210 -2.25 -8.46 -11.40
C ARG A 210 -1.78 -7.77 -10.12
N LEU A 211 -0.55 -7.28 -10.09
CA LEU A 211 -0.02 -6.54 -8.94
C LEU A 211 -0.80 -5.25 -8.70
N PHE A 212 -1.18 -4.54 -9.77
CA PHE A 212 -2.04 -3.36 -9.68
C PHE A 212 -3.42 -3.71 -9.11
N GLU A 213 -4.04 -4.80 -9.58
CA GLU A 213 -5.33 -5.27 -9.05
C GLU A 213 -5.27 -5.60 -7.56
N LEU A 214 -4.24 -6.36 -7.16
CA LEU A 214 -4.02 -6.74 -5.77
C LEU A 214 -3.78 -5.51 -4.89
N LEU A 215 -3.05 -4.51 -5.41
CA LEU A 215 -2.88 -3.24 -4.72
C LEU A 215 -4.21 -2.52 -4.53
N MET A 216 -5.06 -2.43 -5.57
CA MET A 216 -6.39 -1.82 -5.43
C MET A 216 -7.24 -2.56 -4.39
N ALA A 217 -7.24 -3.91 -4.43
CA ALA A 217 -7.92 -4.73 -3.42
C ALA A 217 -7.41 -4.47 -2.01
N ARG A 218 -6.09 -4.32 -1.86
CA ARG A 218 -5.44 -4.06 -0.57
C ARG A 218 -5.80 -2.68 -0.02
N ILE A 219 -5.88 -1.66 -0.87
CA ILE A 219 -6.34 -0.32 -0.49
C ILE A 219 -7.77 -0.39 0.07
N ASP A 220 -8.67 -1.09 -0.62
CA ASP A 220 -10.06 -1.27 -0.17
C ASP A 220 -10.13 -2.01 1.17
N GLU A 221 -9.43 -3.13 1.28
CA GLU A 221 -9.36 -3.95 2.50
C GLU A 221 -8.84 -3.14 3.69
N THR A 222 -7.71 -2.44 3.55
CA THR A 222 -7.13 -1.61 4.59
C THR A 222 -8.14 -0.55 5.10
N ASN A 223 -8.87 0.08 4.18
CA ASN A 223 -9.87 1.09 4.54
C ASN A 223 -11.08 0.49 5.25
N ARG A 224 -11.62 -0.64 4.76
CA ARG A 224 -12.79 -1.31 5.37
C ARG A 224 -12.49 -1.87 6.75
N ASN A 225 -11.29 -2.42 6.94
CA ASN A 225 -10.90 -3.07 8.19
C ASN A 225 -10.29 -2.09 9.20
N HIS A 226 -10.11 -0.82 8.83
CA HIS A 226 -9.46 0.20 9.66
C HIS A 226 -8.13 -0.29 10.24
N GLU A 227 -7.30 -0.87 9.38
CA GLU A 227 -6.09 -1.54 9.83
C GLU A 227 -5.11 -0.58 10.51
N VAL A 228 -4.25 -1.17 11.33
CA VAL A 228 -3.25 -0.46 12.11
C VAL A 228 -1.87 -0.72 11.53
N TYR A 229 -1.06 0.33 11.43
CA TYR A 229 0.33 0.23 11.04
C TYR A 229 1.15 -0.34 12.19
N ASN A 230 1.87 -1.42 11.91
CA ASN A 230 2.88 -1.95 12.81
C ASN A 230 4.21 -2.08 12.08
N MET A 231 5.28 -1.53 12.67
CA MET A 231 6.59 -1.48 12.01
C MET A 231 7.12 -2.86 11.58
N LEU A 232 6.75 -3.93 12.27
CA LEU A 232 7.28 -5.27 12.00
C LEU A 232 6.28 -6.16 11.24
N SER A 233 4.99 -6.07 11.55
CA SER A 233 3.98 -7.01 11.02
C SER A 233 3.05 -6.42 9.97
N ASN A 234 2.79 -5.10 9.99
CA ASN A 234 1.90 -4.43 9.04
C ASN A 234 2.49 -3.07 8.62
N SER A 235 3.64 -3.14 7.96
CA SER A 235 4.46 -1.99 7.60
C SER A 235 4.42 -1.69 6.10
N CYS A 236 5.02 -0.57 5.68
CA CYS A 236 5.25 -0.27 4.27
C CYS A 236 5.97 -1.41 3.52
N THR A 237 7.01 -1.98 4.12
CA THR A 237 7.82 -3.04 3.52
C THR A 237 7.05 -4.35 3.44
N ASN A 238 6.45 -4.80 4.54
CA ASN A 238 5.76 -6.09 4.58
C ASN A 238 4.56 -6.12 3.64
N ASN A 239 3.80 -5.01 3.56
CA ASN A 239 2.68 -4.89 2.63
C ASN A 239 3.15 -5.01 1.17
N ASN A 240 4.18 -4.26 0.77
CA ASN A 240 4.70 -4.33 -0.59
C ASN A 240 5.32 -5.70 -0.90
N VAL A 241 6.07 -6.30 0.04
CA VAL A 241 6.60 -7.66 -0.11
C VAL A 241 5.47 -8.67 -0.26
N GLY A 242 4.43 -8.58 0.56
CA GLY A 242 3.25 -9.44 0.50
C GLY A 242 2.52 -9.35 -0.84
N LEU A 243 2.30 -8.14 -1.36
CA LEU A 243 1.70 -7.93 -2.69
C LEU A 243 2.56 -8.49 -3.82
N VAL A 244 3.86 -8.18 -3.81
CA VAL A 244 4.79 -8.65 -4.85
C VAL A 244 4.88 -10.18 -4.84
N ASN A 245 4.98 -10.82 -3.68
CA ASN A 245 5.03 -12.28 -3.57
C ASN A 245 3.85 -12.99 -4.24
N GLN A 246 2.66 -12.38 -4.22
CA GLN A 246 1.45 -12.99 -4.78
C GLN A 246 1.50 -13.12 -6.30
N VAL A 247 2.29 -12.29 -6.99
CA VAL A 247 2.45 -12.37 -8.45
C VAL A 247 3.68 -13.17 -8.88
N LEU A 248 4.51 -13.63 -7.93
CA LEU A 248 5.76 -14.32 -8.21
C LEU A 248 5.66 -15.85 -8.11
N LEU A 249 6.60 -16.54 -8.73
CA LEU A 249 6.81 -17.98 -8.54
C LEU A 249 7.30 -18.26 -7.12
N LYS A 250 7.03 -19.45 -6.58
CA LYS A 250 7.33 -19.81 -5.18
C LYS A 250 8.80 -19.58 -4.80
N ASN A 251 9.75 -19.87 -5.70
CA ASN A 251 11.19 -19.70 -5.49
C ASN A 251 11.67 -18.24 -5.55
N GLN A 252 10.82 -17.31 -5.98
CA GLN A 252 11.11 -15.88 -6.08
C GLN A 252 10.46 -15.07 -4.94
N ARG A 253 9.79 -15.74 -3.99
CA ARG A 253 9.08 -15.10 -2.89
C ARG A 253 9.98 -14.91 -1.68
N ILE A 254 9.83 -13.78 -1.01
CA ILE A 254 10.41 -13.55 0.32
C ILE A 254 9.37 -14.00 1.35
N PRO A 255 9.61 -15.05 2.14
CA PRO A 255 8.63 -15.46 3.15
C PRO A 255 8.44 -14.33 4.17
N LEU A 256 7.19 -14.02 4.55
CA LEU A 256 6.91 -12.94 5.51
C LEU A 256 7.35 -13.30 6.93
N GLU A 257 7.37 -14.59 7.24
CA GLU A 257 7.82 -15.16 8.50
C GLU A 257 8.91 -16.21 8.27
N SER A 258 9.78 -16.38 9.25
CA SER A 258 10.79 -17.43 9.31
C SER A 258 10.81 -18.01 10.73
N SER A 259 10.54 -19.31 10.86
CA SER A 259 10.47 -20.01 12.15
C SER A 259 9.50 -19.36 13.15
N GLY A 260 8.34 -18.87 12.68
CA GLY A 260 7.33 -18.20 13.51
C GLY A 260 7.69 -16.78 13.96
N MET A 261 8.83 -16.25 13.50
CA MET A 261 9.27 -14.87 13.72
C MET A 261 9.17 -14.06 12.43
N ILE A 262 9.09 -12.73 12.58
CA ILE A 262 9.05 -11.81 11.44
C ILE A 262 10.36 -11.92 10.66
N ASN A 263 10.26 -12.12 9.34
CA ASN A 263 11.43 -12.20 8.49
C ASN A 263 12.03 -10.79 8.28
N PRO A 264 13.28 -10.52 8.70
CA PRO A 264 13.93 -9.23 8.48
C PRO A 264 13.99 -8.83 7.00
N SER A 265 14.12 -9.79 6.09
CA SER A 265 14.08 -9.55 4.64
C SER A 265 12.71 -9.10 4.13
N ALA A 266 11.64 -9.33 4.88
CA ALA A 266 10.30 -8.83 4.56
C ALA A 266 9.98 -7.49 5.26
N ALA A 267 10.65 -7.17 6.37
CA ALA A 267 10.40 -5.97 7.17
C ALA A 267 11.33 -4.79 6.83
N ILE A 268 12.57 -5.06 6.42
CA ILE A 268 13.60 -4.03 6.20
C ILE A 268 13.76 -3.75 4.70
N PRO A 269 13.54 -2.51 4.23
CA PRO A 269 13.57 -2.16 2.80
C PRO A 269 14.83 -2.62 2.05
N VAL A 270 16.01 -2.34 2.60
CA VAL A 270 17.30 -2.68 1.96
C VAL A 270 17.46 -4.19 1.82
N LEU A 271 17.02 -4.97 2.81
CA LEU A 271 17.08 -6.43 2.77
C LEU A 271 16.08 -7.00 1.78
N ALA A 272 14.85 -6.46 1.73
CA ALA A 272 13.84 -6.84 0.75
C ALA A 272 14.35 -6.62 -0.68
N VAL A 273 14.94 -5.46 -0.94
CA VAL A 273 15.54 -5.11 -2.23
C VAL A 273 16.65 -6.08 -2.60
N LYS A 274 17.61 -6.32 -1.69
CA LYS A 274 18.74 -7.24 -1.93
C LYS A 274 18.27 -8.66 -2.22
N GLN A 275 17.23 -9.12 -1.52
CA GLN A 275 16.69 -10.46 -1.70
C GLN A 275 15.95 -10.61 -3.03
N TYR A 276 15.11 -9.65 -3.40
CA TYR A 276 14.45 -9.67 -4.70
C TYR A 276 15.43 -9.50 -5.87
N GLU A 277 16.51 -8.73 -5.70
CA GLU A 277 17.61 -8.67 -6.68
C GLU A 277 18.26 -10.05 -6.86
N LYS A 278 18.62 -10.73 -5.76
CA LYS A 278 19.17 -12.09 -5.81
C LYS A 278 18.25 -13.10 -6.50
N MET A 279 16.93 -12.92 -6.37
CA MET A 279 15.90 -13.77 -6.99
C MET A 279 15.59 -13.38 -8.45
N GLY A 280 16.23 -12.34 -8.99
CA GLY A 280 15.98 -11.85 -10.35
C GLY A 280 14.63 -11.15 -10.53
N VAL A 281 13.97 -10.76 -9.43
CA VAL A 281 12.69 -10.04 -9.41
C VAL A 281 12.92 -8.54 -9.59
N LEU A 282 13.97 -8.00 -8.97
CA LEU A 282 14.43 -6.64 -9.23
C LEU A 282 15.69 -6.70 -10.09
N ARG A 283 15.78 -5.82 -11.07
CA ARG A 283 16.99 -5.71 -11.89
C ARG A 283 18.13 -5.06 -11.09
N PRO A 284 19.40 -5.36 -11.43
CA PRO A 284 20.55 -4.86 -10.69
C PRO A 284 20.75 -3.34 -10.82
N GLU A 285 20.20 -2.69 -11.85
CA GLU A 285 20.35 -1.25 -12.04
C GLU A 285 19.62 -0.45 -10.96
N ILE A 286 20.31 0.51 -10.36
CA ILE A 286 19.76 1.41 -9.35
C ILE A 286 19.68 2.82 -9.94
N PHE A 287 18.50 3.41 -9.87
CA PHE A 287 18.29 4.82 -10.18
C PHE A 287 18.07 5.58 -8.89
N ARG A 288 18.67 6.76 -8.76
CA ARG A 288 18.54 7.62 -7.58
C ARG A 288 17.97 8.98 -7.98
N VAL A 289 17.02 9.46 -7.20
CA VAL A 289 16.61 10.87 -7.22
C VAL A 289 16.90 11.51 -5.87
N GLY A 290 17.56 12.66 -5.90
CA GLY A 290 17.95 13.46 -4.76
C GLY A 290 17.99 14.95 -5.12
N LEU A 291 18.38 15.79 -4.17
CA LEU A 291 18.33 17.26 -4.31
C LEU A 291 19.09 17.77 -5.53
N ASP A 292 20.16 17.08 -5.90
CA ASP A 292 21.07 17.41 -6.98
C ASP A 292 20.50 17.14 -8.38
N ASN A 293 19.51 16.24 -8.51
CA ASN A 293 19.01 15.83 -9.83
C ASN A 293 17.47 15.82 -9.98
N TYR A 294 16.69 16.06 -8.91
CA TYR A 294 15.23 15.88 -8.98
C TYR A 294 14.53 16.71 -10.05
N LYS A 295 15.03 17.92 -10.34
CA LYS A 295 14.44 18.83 -11.35
C LYS A 295 14.55 18.29 -12.78
N HIS A 296 15.47 17.37 -13.02
CA HIS A 296 15.77 16.80 -14.33
C HIS A 296 15.58 15.28 -14.37
N PHE A 297 15.18 14.67 -13.26
CA PHE A 297 14.95 13.24 -13.18
C PHE A 297 13.66 12.87 -13.89
N ASP A 298 13.78 12.05 -14.93
CA ASP A 298 12.66 11.55 -15.71
C ASP A 298 12.43 10.07 -15.41
N ILE A 299 11.44 9.82 -14.55
CA ILE A 299 11.03 8.47 -14.13
C ILE A 299 10.54 7.60 -15.31
N LEU A 300 10.17 8.19 -16.45
CA LEU A 300 9.72 7.43 -17.62
C LEU A 300 10.89 6.72 -18.32
N LYS A 301 12.10 7.26 -18.19
CA LYS A 301 13.32 6.76 -18.85
C LYS A 301 14.02 5.62 -18.13
N ILE A 302 13.62 5.30 -16.91
CA ILE A 302 14.27 4.25 -16.12
C ILE A 302 13.67 2.88 -16.38
#